data_AF-A0A377TUR0-F1
#
_entry.id   AF-A0A377TUR0-F1
#
_cell.length_a   1.000
_cell.length_b   1.000
_cell.length_c   1.000
_cell.angle_alpha   90.00
_cell.angle_beta   90.00
_cell.angle_gamma   90.00
#
_symmetry.space_group_name_H-M   'P 1'
#
loop_
_entity.id
_entity.type
_entity.pdbx_description
1 polymer ?
#
loop_
_entity_poly.entity_id
_entity_poly.type
_entity_poly.pdbx_seq_one_letter_code
_entity_poly.pdbx_strand_id
1 'polypeptide(L)'
;MNKLSHPARPDINWPICRAACRGLLEHHGADLQTVAWYTLARARLGGVAGINEGLTLMESLLVRQGKNLWPQALPARTEIFRTLSKRLRQVIRTLNLTPEDVESLEQAERSLQSFDAVLQRLEIAPENQLSDLRALLHSTATRFESLDPAPALPTAPPVAVSDAELPGTLVSEEDAAKVEPVPDLKRRPKAEPLAPPSPAKRPAPVAASTPAAAPRWKPFIAGMVTMLAVTGIAVGGWLALRQSDLPPISVTQNAGPIPGLPATTPPGPVDLPQTQRQLGELARLAPDWAVSYGDQLVTRP
;
A
#
# COMPACT_ATOMS: atom_id res chain seq x y z
N MET A 1 -1.20 -10.60 6.48
CA MET A 1 -1.29 -9.12 6.63
C MET A 1 -2.70 -8.55 6.46
N ASN A 2 -3.76 -9.18 7.00
CA ASN A 2 -5.16 -8.76 6.75
C ASN A 2 -5.77 -7.80 7.81
N LYS A 3 -4.96 -7.28 8.74
CA LYS A 3 -5.43 -6.45 9.88
C LYS A 3 -5.48 -4.93 9.59
N LEU A 4 -5.29 -4.51 8.35
CA LEU A 4 -5.24 -3.08 7.97
C LEU A 4 -6.51 -2.58 7.25
N SER A 5 -7.49 -3.45 7.01
CA SER A 5 -8.67 -3.15 6.18
C SER A 5 -9.98 -3.15 6.97
N HIS A 6 -9.95 -2.78 8.26
CA HIS A 6 -11.17 -2.71 9.08
C HIS A 6 -11.77 -1.29 9.01
N PRO A 7 -13.06 -1.12 8.65
CA PRO A 7 -13.68 0.18 8.39
C PRO A 7 -13.76 1.12 9.60
N ALA A 8 -13.62 0.60 10.82
CA ALA A 8 -13.61 1.41 12.06
C ALA A 8 -12.21 1.69 12.63
N ARG A 9 -11.13 1.44 11.87
CA ARG A 9 -9.76 1.74 12.34
C ARG A 9 -9.42 3.20 11.98
N PRO A 10 -8.84 3.99 12.90
CA PRO A 10 -8.39 5.34 12.56
C PRO A 10 -7.35 5.28 11.43
N ASP A 11 -7.37 6.29 10.57
CA ASP A 11 -6.41 6.43 9.47
C ASP A 11 -4.98 6.37 10.00
N ILE A 12 -4.08 5.81 9.19
CA ILE A 12 -2.67 5.70 9.56
C ILE A 12 -2.09 7.11 9.65
N ASN A 13 -1.56 7.47 10.82
CA ASN A 13 -0.76 8.68 10.99
C ASN A 13 0.60 8.50 10.30
N TRP A 14 0.68 8.92 9.03
CA TRP A 14 1.88 8.79 8.20
C TRP A 14 3.11 9.54 8.75
N PRO A 15 3.00 10.76 9.32
CA PRO A 15 4.13 11.42 9.97
C PRO A 15 4.76 10.58 11.10
N ILE A 16 3.93 9.99 11.97
CA ILE A 16 4.39 9.12 13.05
C ILE A 16 5.00 7.84 12.47
N CYS A 17 4.37 7.24 11.46
CA CYS A 17 4.92 6.05 10.78
C CYS A 17 6.32 6.32 10.21
N ARG A 18 6.51 7.46 9.54
CA ARG A 18 7.84 7.88 9.03
C ARG A 18 8.85 8.02 10.15
N ALA A 19 8.50 8.70 11.25
CA ALA A 19 9.39 8.91 12.38
C ALA A 19 9.79 7.60 13.06
N ALA A 20 8.83 6.69 13.25
CA ALA A 20 9.07 5.37 13.82
C ALA A 20 9.96 4.51 12.92
N CYS A 21 9.72 4.50 11.60
CA CYS A 21 10.58 3.75 10.68
C CYS A 21 12.01 4.30 10.69
N ARG A 22 12.18 5.63 10.72
CA ARG A 22 13.51 6.25 10.82
C ARG A 22 14.22 5.82 12.11
N GLY A 23 13.56 5.91 13.26
CA GLY A 23 14.14 5.48 14.54
C GLY A 23 14.50 4.00 14.55
N LEU A 24 13.69 3.13 13.93
CA LEU A 24 14.02 1.71 13.79
C LEU A 24 15.29 1.49 12.97
N LEU A 25 15.41 2.16 11.82
CA LEU A 25 16.59 2.05 10.94
C LEU A 25 17.86 2.58 11.62
N GLU A 26 17.76 3.65 12.40
CA GLU A 26 18.88 4.29 13.11
C GLU A 26 19.38 3.44 14.28
N HIS A 27 18.48 2.81 15.05
CA HIS A 27 18.85 2.12 16.29
C HIS A 27 18.99 0.60 16.18
N HIS A 28 18.27 -0.05 15.26
CA HIS A 28 18.21 -1.51 15.17
C HIS A 28 18.79 -2.08 13.87
N GLY A 29 19.22 -1.21 12.95
CA GLY A 29 19.75 -1.59 11.66
C GLY A 29 18.68 -1.66 10.57
N ALA A 30 19.12 -1.78 9.32
CA ALA A 30 18.24 -1.76 8.17
C ALA A 30 17.54 -3.10 7.97
N ASP A 31 16.21 -3.05 7.85
CA ASP A 31 15.41 -4.18 7.41
C ASP A 31 14.48 -3.77 6.26
N LEU A 32 14.27 -4.67 5.30
CA LEU A 32 13.56 -4.38 4.06
C LEU A 32 12.10 -3.98 4.30
N GLN A 33 11.46 -4.54 5.33
CA GLN A 33 10.06 -4.24 5.65
C GLN A 33 9.93 -2.81 6.17
N THR A 34 10.80 -2.40 7.09
CA THR A 34 10.81 -1.02 7.62
C THR A 34 11.15 -0.02 6.53
N VAL A 35 12.10 -0.33 5.64
CA VAL A 35 12.42 0.54 4.49
C VAL A 35 11.20 0.65 3.56
N ALA A 36 10.49 -0.44 3.29
CA ALA A 36 9.26 -0.40 2.48
C ALA A 36 8.16 0.46 3.11
N TRP A 37 7.97 0.38 4.43
CA TRP A 37 7.04 1.25 5.15
C TRP A 37 7.48 2.71 5.16
N TYR A 38 8.79 2.97 5.31
CA TYR A 38 9.35 4.30 5.20
C TYR A 38 9.11 4.90 3.81
N THR A 39 9.40 4.16 2.74
CA THR A 39 9.15 4.58 1.35
C THR A 39 7.66 4.89 1.12
N LEU A 40 6.76 4.04 1.63
CA LEU A 40 5.32 4.30 1.54
C LEU A 40 4.90 5.56 2.32
N ALA A 41 5.44 5.77 3.53
CA ALA A 41 5.16 6.96 4.32
C ALA A 41 5.67 8.23 3.64
N ARG A 42 6.87 8.18 3.02
CA ARG A 42 7.40 9.27 2.21
C ARG A 42 6.52 9.56 1.00
N ALA A 43 6.08 8.54 0.27
CA ALA A 43 5.17 8.69 -0.87
C ALA A 43 3.84 9.35 -0.48
N ARG A 44 3.28 9.00 0.70
CA ARG A 44 2.04 9.59 1.22
C ARG A 44 2.20 11.04 1.66
N LEU A 45 3.38 11.43 2.15
CA LEU A 45 3.63 12.76 2.70
C LEU A 45 4.20 13.75 1.68
N GLY A 46 5.02 13.26 0.75
CA GLY A 46 5.76 14.08 -0.22
C GLY A 46 5.47 13.71 -1.67
N GLY A 47 4.37 12.98 -1.93
CA GLY A 47 3.96 12.62 -3.28
C GLY A 47 5.06 11.91 -4.07
N VAL A 48 5.28 12.36 -5.30
CA VAL A 48 6.26 11.78 -6.23
C VAL A 48 7.70 11.96 -5.74
N ALA A 49 8.05 13.13 -5.19
CA ALA A 49 9.38 13.35 -4.58
C ALA A 49 9.64 12.36 -3.44
N GLY A 50 8.62 12.09 -2.62
CA GLY A 50 8.70 11.07 -1.57
C GLY A 50 8.90 9.65 -2.09
N ILE A 51 8.33 9.32 -3.25
CA ILE A 51 8.57 8.03 -3.93
C ILE A 51 10.03 7.94 -4.35
N ASN A 52 10.56 8.98 -5.01
CA ASN A 52 11.96 9.03 -5.46
C ASN A 52 12.94 8.83 -4.31
N GLU A 53 12.82 9.60 -3.24
CA GLU A 53 13.70 9.46 -2.08
C GLU A 53 13.65 8.06 -1.45
N GLY A 54 12.45 7.48 -1.35
CA GLY A 54 12.27 6.16 -0.78
C GLY A 54 12.83 5.05 -1.69
N LEU A 55 12.73 5.19 -3.02
CA LEU A 55 13.32 4.27 -3.98
C LEU A 55 14.85 4.35 -3.94
N THR A 56 15.42 5.57 -3.94
CA THR A 56 16.87 5.77 -3.83
C THR A 56 17.43 5.18 -2.53
N LEU A 57 16.76 5.38 -1.40
CA LEU A 57 17.18 4.78 -0.13
C LEU A 57 17.20 3.26 -0.24
N MET A 58 16.12 2.68 -0.75
CA MET A 58 15.96 1.23 -0.88
C MET A 58 17.00 0.63 -1.82
N GLU A 59 17.25 1.26 -2.97
CA GLU A 59 18.26 0.83 -3.94
C GLU A 59 19.64 0.80 -3.29
N SER A 60 19.99 1.87 -2.58
CA SER A 60 21.27 2.00 -1.92
C SER A 60 21.49 0.95 -0.83
N LEU A 61 20.42 0.54 -0.12
CA LEU A 61 20.47 -0.51 0.90
C LEU A 61 20.61 -1.90 0.26
N LEU A 62 19.90 -2.16 -0.84
CA LEU A 62 20.03 -3.41 -1.57
C LEU A 62 21.38 -3.56 -2.23
N VAL A 63 21.98 -2.49 -2.74
CA VAL A 63 23.33 -2.52 -3.32
C VAL A 63 24.38 -2.82 -2.25
N ARG A 64 24.27 -2.20 -1.08
CA ARG A 64 25.24 -2.36 0.02
C ARG A 64 25.09 -3.67 0.78
N GLN A 65 23.86 -4.07 1.12
CA GLN A 65 23.60 -5.21 2.00
C GLN A 65 23.15 -6.45 1.22
N GLY A 66 22.59 -6.31 0.01
CA GLY A 66 22.28 -7.41 -0.89
C GLY A 66 21.45 -8.51 -0.24
N LYS A 67 22.03 -9.70 -0.09
CA LYS A 67 21.41 -10.86 0.56
C LYS A 67 21.41 -10.74 2.10
N ASN A 68 22.29 -9.94 2.70
CA ASN A 68 22.36 -9.75 4.15
C ASN A 68 21.22 -8.89 4.72
N LEU A 69 20.48 -8.15 3.88
CA LEU A 69 19.33 -7.36 4.31
C LEU A 69 18.20 -8.29 4.77
N TRP A 70 17.76 -8.13 6.02
CA TRP A 70 16.64 -8.90 6.56
C TRP A 70 15.32 -8.50 5.88
N PRO A 71 14.38 -9.43 5.60
CA PRO A 71 14.44 -10.86 5.83
C PRO A 71 15.26 -11.62 4.78
N GLN A 72 15.95 -12.68 5.23
CA GLN A 72 16.78 -13.53 4.37
C GLN A 72 15.97 -14.37 3.36
N ALA A 73 14.75 -14.75 3.74
CA ALA A 73 13.91 -15.61 2.93
C ALA A 73 13.45 -14.89 1.65
N LEU A 74 13.85 -15.42 0.50
CA LEU A 74 13.50 -14.88 -0.81
C LEU A 74 11.98 -14.68 -1.02
N PRO A 75 11.10 -15.64 -0.64
CA PRO A 75 9.66 -15.45 -0.78
C PRO A 75 9.12 -14.26 0.04
N ALA A 76 9.70 -14.01 1.21
CA ALA A 76 9.31 -12.88 2.04
C ALA A 76 9.72 -11.56 1.39
N ARG A 77 10.94 -11.47 0.84
CA ARG A 77 11.41 -10.27 0.12
C ARG A 77 10.51 -9.96 -1.07
N THR A 78 10.20 -10.97 -1.87
CA THR A 78 9.25 -10.88 -2.99
C THR A 78 7.89 -10.33 -2.53
N GLU A 79 7.31 -10.89 -1.47
CA GLU A 79 6.03 -10.43 -0.94
C GLU A 79 6.04 -8.96 -0.47
N ILE A 80 7.17 -8.51 0.11
CA ILE A 80 7.36 -7.11 0.53
C ILE A 80 7.32 -6.19 -0.68
N PHE A 81 8.08 -6.48 -1.74
CA PHE A 81 8.06 -5.68 -2.97
C PHE A 81 6.69 -5.69 -3.65
N ARG A 82 6.02 -6.85 -3.71
CA ARG A 82 4.67 -6.97 -4.25
C ARG A 82 3.69 -6.06 -3.53
N THR A 83 3.76 -6.09 -2.20
CA THR A 83 2.90 -5.27 -1.33
C THR A 83 3.22 -3.79 -1.48
N LEU A 84 4.50 -3.42 -1.50
CA LEU A 84 4.93 -2.04 -1.68
C LEU A 84 4.45 -1.49 -3.02
N SER A 85 4.70 -2.21 -4.12
CA SER A 85 4.28 -1.80 -5.47
C SER A 85 2.77 -1.58 -5.54
N LYS A 86 1.97 -2.53 -5.01
CA LYS A 86 0.51 -2.37 -4.94
C LYS A 86 0.09 -1.10 -4.18
N ARG A 87 0.74 -0.81 -3.05
CA ARG A 87 0.43 0.37 -2.23
C ARG A 87 0.88 1.67 -2.87
N LEU A 88 2.05 1.71 -3.50
CA LEU A 88 2.54 2.87 -4.25
C LEU A 88 1.63 3.19 -5.44
N ARG A 89 1.19 2.17 -6.18
CA ARG A 89 0.18 2.35 -7.25
C ARG A 89 -1.13 2.92 -6.73
N GLN A 90 -1.52 2.59 -5.50
CA GLN A 90 -2.70 3.20 -4.87
C GLN A 90 -2.42 4.64 -4.44
N VAL A 91 -1.21 4.95 -3.94
CA VAL A 91 -0.81 6.31 -3.59
C VAL A 91 -0.87 7.21 -4.81
N ILE A 92 -0.21 6.84 -5.91
CA ILE A 92 -0.14 7.67 -7.13
C ILE A 92 -1.53 7.97 -7.68
N ARG A 93 -2.43 6.97 -7.69
CA ARG A 93 -3.84 7.18 -8.12
C ARG A 93 -4.62 8.18 -7.26
N THR A 94 -4.14 8.48 -6.05
CA THR A 94 -4.76 9.44 -5.12
C THR A 94 -4.02 10.77 -5.03
N LEU A 95 -2.87 10.91 -5.70
CA LEU A 95 -2.13 12.17 -5.72
C LEU A 95 -2.78 13.14 -6.70
N ASN A 96 -2.84 14.41 -6.31
CA ASN A 96 -3.20 15.50 -7.21
C ASN A 96 -1.94 15.92 -7.97
N LEU A 97 -1.65 15.24 -9.07
CA LEU A 97 -0.47 15.50 -9.90
C LEU A 97 -0.68 16.76 -10.74
N THR A 98 0.38 17.55 -10.89
CA THR A 98 0.44 18.76 -11.70
C THR A 98 1.45 18.60 -12.84
N PRO A 99 1.42 19.46 -13.88
CA PRO A 99 2.44 19.42 -14.93
C PRO A 99 3.87 19.61 -14.41
N GLU A 100 4.07 20.30 -13.28
CA GLU A 100 5.37 20.47 -12.63
C GLU A 100 5.94 19.14 -12.08
N ASP A 101 5.09 18.14 -11.83
CA ASP A 101 5.50 16.84 -11.31
C ASP A 101 6.04 15.89 -12.39
N VAL A 102 5.95 16.25 -13.68
CA VAL A 102 6.30 15.37 -14.81
C VAL A 102 7.76 14.94 -14.74
N GLU A 103 8.69 15.87 -14.50
CA GLU A 103 10.13 15.53 -14.36
C GLU A 103 10.36 14.56 -13.19
N SER A 104 9.66 14.78 -12.08
CA SER A 104 9.72 13.90 -10.91
C SER A 104 9.13 12.51 -11.19
N LEU A 105 8.07 12.43 -12.01
CA LEU A 105 7.44 11.16 -12.43
C LEU A 105 8.37 10.38 -13.36
N GLU A 106 8.99 11.04 -14.32
CA GLU A 106 9.98 10.42 -15.21
C GLU A 106 11.22 9.96 -14.42
N GLN A 107 11.69 10.75 -13.46
CA GLN A 107 12.77 10.34 -12.57
C GLN A 107 12.40 9.10 -11.76
N ALA A 108 11.17 9.04 -11.27
CA ALA A 108 10.65 7.84 -10.59
C ALA A 108 10.62 6.65 -11.54
N GLU A 109 10.21 6.85 -12.80
CA GLU A 109 10.22 5.82 -13.82
C GLU A 109 11.63 5.26 -14.06
N ARG A 110 12.62 6.14 -14.30
CA ARG A 110 14.04 5.78 -14.50
C ARG A 110 14.61 5.05 -13.27
N SER A 111 14.29 5.50 -12.07
CA SER A 111 14.73 4.83 -10.84
C SER A 111 14.15 3.43 -10.69
N LEU A 112 12.90 3.20 -11.10
CA LEU A 112 12.33 1.85 -11.10
C LEU A 112 13.00 0.94 -12.15
N GLN A 113 13.39 1.50 -13.30
CA GLN A 113 14.13 0.76 -14.31
C GLN A 113 15.52 0.33 -13.81
N SER A 114 16.26 1.21 -13.12
CA SER A 114 17.55 0.83 -12.51
C SER A 114 17.35 -0.19 -11.39
N PHE A 115 16.30 -0.02 -10.60
CA PHE A 115 15.96 -0.90 -9.50
C PHE A 115 15.62 -2.33 -9.95
N ASP A 116 14.98 -2.50 -11.11
CA ASP A 116 14.70 -3.82 -11.70
C ASP A 116 16.00 -4.62 -11.91
N ALA A 117 17.09 -3.98 -12.36
CA ALA A 117 18.39 -4.64 -12.51
C ALA A 117 18.98 -5.10 -11.15
N VAL A 118 18.78 -4.31 -10.08
CA VAL A 118 19.21 -4.67 -8.73
C VAL A 118 18.41 -5.86 -8.20
N LEU A 119 17.09 -5.88 -8.43
CA LEU A 119 16.23 -7.00 -8.02
C LEU A 119 16.57 -8.29 -8.75
N GLN A 120 16.82 -8.21 -10.06
CA GLN A 120 17.24 -9.35 -10.88
C GLN A 120 18.55 -9.96 -10.36
N ARG A 121 19.56 -9.12 -10.05
CA ARG A 121 20.83 -9.58 -9.48
C ARG A 121 20.66 -10.28 -8.13
N LEU A 122 19.64 -9.90 -7.36
CA LEU A 122 19.35 -10.48 -6.05
C LEU A 122 18.39 -11.68 -6.12
N GLU A 123 17.98 -12.09 -7.33
CA GLU A 123 17.05 -13.20 -7.59
C GLU A 123 15.66 -12.97 -6.96
N ILE A 124 15.32 -11.72 -6.60
CA ILE A 124 14.06 -11.37 -5.95
C ILE A 124 12.96 -11.31 -7.02
N ALA A 125 12.45 -12.49 -7.37
CA ALA A 125 11.37 -12.83 -8.30
C ALA A 125 11.24 -11.97 -9.58
N PRO A 126 11.36 -12.58 -10.78
CA PRO A 126 11.33 -11.89 -12.07
C PRO A 126 9.95 -11.47 -12.59
N GLU A 127 8.85 -11.84 -11.93
CA GLU A 127 7.50 -11.44 -12.35
C GLU A 127 7.22 -9.97 -12.01
N ASN A 128 7.74 -9.05 -12.81
CA ASN A 128 7.16 -7.73 -13.14
C ASN A 128 6.50 -6.95 -11.98
N GLN A 129 7.03 -7.03 -10.76
CA GLN A 129 6.33 -6.46 -9.60
C GLN A 129 6.29 -4.93 -9.67
N LEU A 130 7.32 -4.34 -10.26
CA LEU A 130 7.48 -2.90 -10.43
C LEU A 130 7.06 -2.41 -11.81
N SER A 131 6.86 -3.30 -12.79
CA SER A 131 6.44 -2.89 -14.13
C SER A 131 5.06 -2.27 -14.17
N ASP A 132 4.11 -2.77 -13.38
CA ASP A 132 2.77 -2.19 -13.28
C ASP A 132 2.85 -0.77 -12.70
N LEU A 133 3.79 -0.56 -11.77
CA LEU A 133 4.04 0.74 -11.17
C LEU A 133 4.70 1.67 -12.18
N ARG A 134 5.71 1.18 -12.92
CA ARG A 134 6.40 1.89 -13.99
C ARG A 134 5.46 2.26 -15.13
N ALA A 135 4.65 1.33 -15.61
CA ALA A 135 3.63 1.56 -16.65
C ALA A 135 2.61 2.60 -16.18
N LEU A 136 2.24 2.57 -14.89
CA LEU A 136 1.36 3.59 -14.32
C LEU A 136 2.04 4.97 -14.34
N LEU A 137 3.29 5.08 -13.87
CA LEU A 137 4.06 6.34 -13.90
C LEU A 137 4.21 6.89 -15.33
N HIS A 138 4.59 6.02 -16.27
CA HIS A 138 4.71 6.36 -17.68
C HIS A 138 3.39 6.86 -18.27
N SER A 139 2.29 6.16 -18.00
CA SER A 139 0.95 6.57 -18.45
C SER A 139 0.48 7.89 -17.82
N THR A 140 0.92 8.20 -16.60
CA THR A 140 0.61 9.49 -15.97
C THR A 140 1.43 10.62 -16.56
N ALA A 141 2.72 10.40 -16.86
CA ALA A 141 3.58 11.41 -17.48
C ALA A 141 3.12 11.77 -18.91
N THR A 142 2.86 10.75 -19.75
CA THR A 142 2.41 10.97 -21.14
C THR A 142 1.04 11.65 -21.23
N ARG A 143 0.18 11.50 -20.22
CA ARG A 143 -1.08 12.26 -20.14
C ARG A 143 -0.84 13.76 -19.99
N PHE A 144 0.15 14.17 -19.19
CA PHE A 144 0.49 15.59 -19.05
C PHE A 144 1.14 16.16 -20.31
N GLU A 145 1.98 15.37 -20.99
CA GLU A 145 2.52 15.76 -22.30
C GLU A 145 1.41 15.97 -23.34
N SER A 146 0.39 15.11 -23.34
CA SER A 146 -0.78 15.28 -24.23
C SER A 146 -1.71 16.44 -23.86
N LEU A 147 -1.60 16.95 -22.62
CA LEU A 147 -2.35 18.11 -22.13
C LEU A 147 -1.64 19.43 -22.40
N ASP A 148 -0.34 19.39 -22.73
CA ASP A 148 0.41 20.57 -23.16
C ASP A 148 0.00 20.88 -24.61
N PRO A 149 -0.75 21.97 -24.87
CA PRO A 149 -1.15 22.29 -26.23
C PRO A 149 0.11 22.67 -27.01
N ALA A 150 0.32 21.99 -28.14
CA ALA A 150 1.31 22.35 -29.15
C ALA A 150 1.33 23.88 -29.39
N PRO A 151 2.51 24.46 -29.69
CA PRO A 151 2.73 25.89 -29.77
C PRO A 151 1.70 26.55 -30.66
N ALA A 152 1.19 27.70 -30.19
CA ALA A 152 0.22 28.52 -30.91
C ALA A 152 0.46 28.47 -32.41
N LEU A 153 -0.47 27.82 -33.13
CA LEU A 153 -0.57 27.93 -34.57
C LEU A 153 -0.54 29.43 -34.92
N PRO A 154 0.30 29.86 -35.88
CA PRO A 154 0.39 31.26 -36.23
C PRO A 154 -1.00 31.78 -36.58
N THR A 155 -1.38 32.82 -35.85
CA THR A 155 -2.57 33.63 -36.05
C THR A 155 -2.87 33.77 -37.54
N ALA A 156 -3.95 33.15 -38.00
CA ALA A 156 -4.52 33.47 -39.30
C ALA A 156 -4.89 34.97 -39.27
N PRO A 157 -4.42 35.80 -40.21
CA PRO A 157 -4.81 37.20 -40.26
C PRO A 157 -6.32 37.32 -40.60
N PRO A 158 -6.99 38.35 -40.08
CA PRO A 158 -8.44 38.48 -40.16
C PRO A 158 -8.93 38.77 -41.58
N VAL A 159 -10.14 38.28 -41.84
CA VAL A 159 -10.97 38.50 -43.02
C VAL A 159 -11.08 39.99 -43.35
N ALA A 160 -10.62 40.39 -44.52
CA ALA A 160 -11.00 41.65 -45.15
C ALA A 160 -12.32 41.42 -45.90
N VAL A 161 -13.41 41.97 -45.36
CA VAL A 161 -14.69 42.11 -46.06
C VAL A 161 -14.57 43.38 -46.89
N SER A 162 -14.50 43.25 -48.21
CA SER A 162 -14.63 44.40 -49.12
C SER A 162 -16.09 44.59 -49.50
N ASP A 163 -16.65 45.71 -49.06
CA ASP A 163 -17.83 46.35 -49.62
C ASP A 163 -17.57 46.74 -51.09
N ALA A 164 -18.49 46.37 -52.00
CA ALA A 164 -18.59 46.95 -53.34
C ALA A 164 -20.03 46.83 -53.87
N GLU A 165 -20.75 47.94 -53.71
CA GLU A 165 -21.75 48.54 -54.60
C GLU A 165 -22.72 47.67 -55.44
N LEU A 166 -24.00 47.82 -55.09
CA LEU A 166 -25.18 47.73 -55.97
C LEU A 166 -25.11 48.83 -57.07
N PRO A 167 -25.80 48.70 -58.24
CA PRO A 167 -27.22 49.11 -58.26
C PRO A 167 -28.15 48.49 -59.34
N GLY A 168 -29.45 48.43 -58.98
CA GLY A 168 -30.61 48.62 -59.88
C GLY A 168 -31.11 47.39 -60.68
N THR A 169 -32.36 47.22 -61.08
CA THR A 169 -33.66 47.92 -60.90
C THR A 169 -34.76 46.97 -61.48
N LEU A 170 -36.00 47.08 -60.97
CA LEU A 170 -37.32 46.75 -61.60
C LEU A 170 -37.85 45.29 -61.71
N VAL A 171 -38.91 45.07 -60.91
CA VAL A 171 -40.23 44.43 -61.16
C VAL A 171 -40.56 43.96 -62.60
N SER A 172 -41.06 42.73 -62.78
CA SER A 172 -42.44 42.40 -63.24
C SER A 172 -42.67 40.89 -63.52
N GLU A 173 -43.94 40.49 -63.46
CA GLU A 173 -44.56 39.15 -63.56
C GLU A 173 -44.71 38.58 -64.99
N GLU A 174 -45.34 37.37 -65.06
CA GLU A 174 -45.87 36.60 -66.22
C GLU A 174 -44.89 35.72 -67.01
N ASP A 175 -45.26 34.58 -67.63
CA ASP A 175 -46.26 33.50 -67.48
C ASP A 175 -45.87 32.49 -68.60
N ALA A 176 -46.42 31.27 -68.57
CA ALA A 176 -46.57 30.33 -69.69
C ALA A 176 -45.42 29.37 -70.08
N ALA A 177 -45.52 28.18 -69.47
CA ALA A 177 -45.73 26.88 -70.12
C ALA A 177 -44.71 26.29 -71.13
N LYS A 178 -44.08 25.16 -70.75
CA LYS A 178 -44.06 23.93 -71.59
C LYS A 178 -43.70 22.63 -70.82
N VAL A 179 -44.74 21.86 -70.47
CA VAL A 179 -44.93 20.38 -70.64
C VAL A 179 -43.78 19.40 -70.29
N GLU A 180 -43.89 18.78 -69.09
CA GLU A 180 -43.90 17.33 -68.67
C GLU A 180 -43.56 16.20 -69.71
N PRO A 181 -43.27 14.92 -69.32
CA PRO A 181 -43.50 14.24 -68.02
C PRO A 181 -42.37 13.30 -67.53
N VAL A 182 -42.45 12.79 -66.28
CA VAL A 182 -42.25 11.36 -65.87
C VAL A 182 -42.64 11.22 -64.37
N PRO A 183 -43.38 10.16 -63.95
CA PRO A 183 -44.31 10.25 -62.82
C PRO A 183 -43.90 9.52 -61.52
N ASP A 184 -44.51 10.00 -60.42
CA ASP A 184 -45.12 9.28 -59.28
C ASP A 184 -44.21 8.49 -58.28
N LEU A 185 -44.36 8.55 -56.94
CA LEU A 185 -45.56 8.67 -56.10
C LEU A 185 -45.30 9.32 -54.71
N LYS A 186 -46.20 10.24 -54.36
CA LYS A 186 -46.91 10.48 -53.05
C LYS A 186 -46.08 10.58 -51.74
N ARG A 187 -45.90 11.78 -51.15
CA ARG A 187 -46.86 12.66 -50.39
C ARG A 187 -47.09 12.15 -48.93
N ARG A 188 -46.42 12.70 -47.90
CA ARG A 188 -46.67 13.94 -47.09
C ARG A 188 -47.16 13.54 -45.66
N PRO A 189 -47.44 14.46 -44.70
CA PRO A 189 -46.51 14.89 -43.65
C PRO A 189 -47.08 14.85 -42.20
N LYS A 190 -46.18 15.08 -41.23
CA LYS A 190 -46.27 15.87 -39.97
C LYS A 190 -47.64 16.12 -39.30
N ALA A 191 -47.77 15.73 -38.02
CA ALA A 191 -48.40 16.51 -36.95
C ALA A 191 -48.08 15.91 -35.55
N GLU A 192 -47.92 16.77 -34.56
CA GLU A 192 -47.60 16.57 -33.12
C GLU A 192 -48.63 17.44 -32.34
N PRO A 193 -48.79 17.43 -30.99
CA PRO A 193 -48.60 16.45 -29.90
C PRO A 193 -49.88 16.22 -29.05
N LEU A 194 -50.09 15.06 -28.42
CA LEU A 194 -51.05 14.89 -27.31
C LEU A 194 -50.53 13.90 -26.24
N ALA A 195 -50.79 14.25 -24.98
CA ALA A 195 -50.27 13.67 -23.73
C ALA A 195 -50.35 12.13 -23.61
N PRO A 196 -49.42 11.49 -22.88
CA PRO A 196 -49.45 10.04 -22.70
C PRO A 196 -50.53 9.58 -21.69
N PRO A 197 -51.49 8.73 -22.08
CA PRO A 197 -52.34 8.01 -21.14
C PRO A 197 -51.60 6.80 -20.55
N SER A 198 -51.84 6.53 -19.26
CA SER A 198 -51.36 5.36 -18.52
C SER A 198 -51.67 4.04 -19.24
N PRO A 199 -50.73 3.08 -19.30
CA PRO A 199 -51.04 1.75 -19.82
C PRO A 199 -51.67 0.88 -18.74
N ALA A 200 -52.83 0.32 -19.09
CA ALA A 200 -53.49 -0.76 -18.39
C ALA A 200 -52.71 -2.08 -18.51
N LYS A 201 -52.73 -2.85 -17.40
CA LYS A 201 -52.69 -4.32 -17.28
C LYS A 201 -51.76 -5.13 -18.20
N ARG A 202 -50.72 -5.70 -17.59
CA ARG A 202 -50.16 -7.03 -17.93
C ARG A 202 -49.81 -7.84 -16.67
N PRO A 203 -49.76 -9.17 -16.77
CA PRO A 203 -50.24 -10.12 -15.76
C PRO A 203 -49.28 -10.36 -14.59
N ALA A 204 -49.87 -10.89 -13.51
CA ALA A 204 -49.26 -11.20 -12.22
C ALA A 204 -47.99 -12.07 -12.32
N PRO A 205 -46.95 -11.78 -11.51
CA PRO A 205 -45.86 -12.72 -11.31
C PRO A 205 -46.35 -13.88 -10.43
N VAL A 206 -46.06 -15.09 -10.91
CA VAL A 206 -46.27 -16.35 -10.22
C VAL A 206 -45.54 -16.31 -8.88
N ALA A 207 -46.27 -16.60 -7.80
CA ALA A 207 -45.72 -16.79 -6.46
C ALA A 207 -44.78 -18.01 -6.47
N ALA A 208 -43.47 -17.76 -6.51
CA ALA A 208 -42.46 -18.77 -6.21
C ALA A 208 -42.13 -18.68 -4.72
N SER A 209 -42.66 -19.63 -3.96
CA SER A 209 -42.38 -19.83 -2.54
C SER A 209 -40.88 -20.01 -2.30
N THR A 210 -40.28 -19.10 -1.53
CA THR A 210 -38.88 -19.23 -1.07
C THR A 210 -38.83 -20.26 0.06
N PRO A 211 -37.99 -21.32 0.01
CA PRO A 211 -37.79 -22.17 1.18
C PRO A 211 -36.89 -21.43 2.18
N ALA A 212 -37.36 -21.33 3.43
CA ALA A 212 -36.63 -20.72 4.53
C ALA A 212 -35.29 -21.44 4.76
N ALA A 213 -34.18 -20.69 4.69
CA ALA A 213 -32.85 -21.19 4.97
C ALA A 213 -32.69 -21.43 6.49
N ALA A 214 -32.64 -22.70 6.90
CA ALA A 214 -32.23 -23.06 8.26
C ALA A 214 -30.74 -22.75 8.49
N PRO A 215 -30.32 -22.34 9.70
CA PRO A 215 -28.96 -21.90 9.96
C PRO A 215 -27.98 -23.08 9.97
N ARG A 216 -27.22 -23.23 8.88
CA ARG A 216 -26.18 -24.26 8.68
C ARG A 216 -24.83 -23.91 9.35
N TRP A 217 -24.82 -23.29 10.53
CA TRP A 217 -23.57 -22.91 11.22
C TRP A 217 -23.01 -24.00 12.14
N LYS A 218 -23.81 -25.03 12.47
CA LYS A 218 -23.37 -26.14 13.32
C LYS A 218 -22.15 -26.92 12.77
N PRO A 219 -22.04 -27.26 11.47
CA PRO A 219 -20.83 -27.91 10.96
C PRO A 219 -19.61 -26.97 10.92
N PHE A 220 -19.82 -25.66 10.84
CA PHE A 220 -18.73 -24.66 10.81
C PHE A 220 -18.05 -24.52 12.19
N ILE A 221 -18.84 -24.46 13.27
CA ILE A 221 -18.32 -24.40 14.64
C ILE A 221 -17.60 -25.70 15.01
N ALA A 222 -18.17 -26.85 14.62
CA ALA A 222 -17.52 -28.15 14.82
C ALA A 222 -16.15 -28.22 14.12
N GLY A 223 -16.04 -27.68 12.90
CA GLY A 223 -14.77 -27.58 12.17
C GLY A 223 -13.74 -26.63 12.80
N MET A 224 -14.16 -25.51 13.37
CA MET A 224 -13.23 -24.59 14.07
C MET A 224 -12.66 -25.21 15.35
N VAL A 225 -13.48 -25.92 16.12
CA VAL A 225 -13.04 -26.56 17.37
C VAL A 225 -12.04 -27.68 17.09
N THR A 226 -12.26 -28.49 16.05
CA THR A 226 -11.31 -29.54 15.67
C THR A 226 -9.99 -28.98 15.14
N MET A 227 -10.01 -27.92 14.33
CA MET A 227 -8.78 -27.24 13.89
C MET A 227 -8.00 -26.61 15.06
N LEU A 228 -8.69 -26.01 16.04
CA LEU A 228 -8.05 -25.48 17.24
C LEU A 228 -7.40 -26.58 18.08
N ALA A 229 -8.07 -27.73 18.23
CA ALA A 229 -7.52 -28.86 18.98
C ALA A 229 -6.29 -29.47 18.28
N VAL A 230 -6.35 -29.69 16.96
CA VAL A 230 -5.23 -30.26 16.19
C VAL A 230 -4.03 -29.30 16.18
N THR A 231 -4.27 -28.00 16.02
CA THR A 231 -3.19 -26.99 16.05
C THR A 231 -2.59 -26.87 17.44
N GLY A 232 -3.40 -26.92 18.50
CA GLY A 232 -2.94 -26.92 19.88
C GLY A 232 -2.06 -28.13 20.22
N ILE A 233 -2.43 -29.32 19.75
CA ILE A 233 -1.64 -30.54 19.95
C ILE A 233 -0.34 -30.48 19.14
N ALA A 234 -0.36 -29.97 17.91
CA ALA A 234 0.85 -29.87 17.09
C ALA A 234 1.85 -28.85 17.65
N VAL A 235 1.40 -27.66 18.04
CA VAL A 235 2.26 -26.62 18.62
C VAL A 235 2.69 -26.99 20.03
N GLY A 236 1.78 -27.53 20.85
CA GLY A 236 2.07 -27.99 22.20
C GLY A 236 3.04 -29.18 22.21
N GLY A 237 2.83 -30.15 21.31
CA GLY A 237 3.74 -31.28 21.12
C GLY A 237 5.11 -30.83 20.65
N TRP A 238 5.18 -29.95 19.64
CA TRP A 238 6.46 -29.40 19.17
C TRP A 238 7.19 -28.62 20.27
N LEU A 239 6.47 -27.80 21.05
CA LEU A 239 7.06 -27.02 22.15
C LEU A 239 7.53 -27.93 23.30
N ALA A 240 6.80 -29.01 23.60
CA ALA A 240 7.18 -29.98 24.62
C ALA A 240 8.43 -30.77 24.21
N LEU A 241 8.51 -31.25 22.95
CA LEU A 241 9.73 -31.90 22.44
C LEU A 241 10.92 -30.93 22.43
N ARG A 242 10.70 -29.64 22.15
CA ARG A 242 11.77 -28.63 22.18
C ARG A 242 12.28 -28.30 23.58
N GLN A 243 11.45 -28.46 24.62
CA GLN A 243 11.88 -28.27 26.02
C GLN A 243 12.76 -29.44 26.49
N SER A 244 12.53 -30.65 25.98
CA SER A 244 13.35 -31.83 26.25
C SER A 244 14.77 -31.73 25.66
N ASP A 245 14.92 -31.00 24.55
CA ASP A 245 16.18 -30.85 23.79
C ASP A 245 17.00 -29.62 24.19
N LEU A 246 16.50 -28.79 25.12
CA LEU A 246 17.31 -27.72 25.69
C LEU A 246 18.24 -28.34 26.75
N PRO A 247 19.58 -28.28 26.60
CA PRO A 247 20.45 -28.65 27.69
C PRO A 247 20.08 -27.78 28.90
N PRO A 248 20.02 -28.32 30.13
CA PRO A 248 19.87 -27.47 31.29
C PRO A 248 21.00 -26.46 31.22
N ILE A 249 20.66 -25.18 31.11
CA ILE A 249 21.62 -24.10 31.31
C ILE A 249 22.02 -24.21 32.78
N SER A 250 23.00 -25.07 33.02
CA SER A 250 23.79 -25.05 34.23
C SER A 250 24.64 -23.80 34.08
N VAL A 251 24.06 -22.65 34.42
CA VAL A 251 24.89 -21.54 34.87
C VAL A 251 25.62 -22.12 36.07
N THR A 252 26.86 -22.55 35.85
CA THR A 252 27.77 -22.89 36.92
C THR A 252 27.94 -21.60 37.72
N GLN A 253 27.11 -21.43 38.74
CA GLN A 253 27.33 -20.52 39.85
C GLN A 253 28.56 -21.03 40.61
N ASN A 254 29.74 -20.92 40.00
CA ASN A 254 31.03 -21.01 40.68
C ASN A 254 31.53 -19.62 41.10
N ALA A 255 30.68 -18.59 40.99
CA ALA A 255 30.85 -17.39 41.79
C ALA A 255 30.36 -17.72 43.20
N GLY A 256 31.29 -17.84 44.15
CA GLY A 256 30.96 -17.95 45.57
C GLY A 256 30.03 -16.82 46.03
N PRO A 257 29.40 -16.94 47.21
CA PRO A 257 28.43 -15.96 47.70
C PRO A 257 29.04 -14.56 47.67
N ILE A 258 28.45 -13.68 46.87
CA ILE A 258 28.85 -12.27 46.78
C ILE A 258 28.62 -11.65 48.17
N PRO A 259 29.66 -11.17 48.87
CA PRO A 259 29.49 -10.56 50.18
C PRO A 259 28.54 -9.35 50.07
N GLY A 260 27.41 -9.41 50.79
CA GLY A 260 26.42 -8.32 50.82
C GLY A 260 25.19 -8.51 49.92
N LEU A 261 25.07 -9.62 49.18
CA LEU A 261 23.82 -9.98 48.49
C LEU A 261 23.16 -11.20 49.16
N PRO A 262 21.84 -11.18 49.43
CA PRO A 262 21.13 -12.38 49.85
C PRO A 262 21.22 -13.43 48.74
N ALA A 263 21.60 -14.66 49.10
CA ALA A 263 21.88 -15.75 48.18
C ALA A 263 20.77 -15.93 47.13
N THR A 264 21.13 -15.87 45.85
CA THR A 264 20.24 -16.14 44.72
C THR A 264 20.15 -17.64 44.48
N THR A 265 19.24 -18.31 45.19
CA THR A 265 18.84 -19.69 44.90
C THR A 265 18.14 -19.74 43.53
N PRO A 266 18.37 -20.78 42.69
CA PRO A 266 17.77 -20.88 41.36
C PRO A 266 16.23 -20.92 41.41
N PRO A 267 15.52 -20.34 40.42
CA PRO A 267 14.09 -20.11 40.52
C PRO A 267 13.29 -21.40 40.30
N GLY A 268 12.64 -21.87 41.36
CA GLY A 268 11.38 -22.61 41.27
C GLY A 268 10.22 -21.67 40.88
N PRO A 269 8.95 -22.14 40.87
CA PRO A 269 7.80 -21.32 40.50
C PRO A 269 7.79 -20.00 41.28
N VAL A 270 7.67 -18.89 40.54
CA VAL A 270 7.89 -17.52 41.02
C VAL A 270 7.02 -17.22 42.23
N ASP A 271 7.65 -17.15 43.40
CA ASP A 271 6.98 -16.78 44.65
C ASP A 271 7.00 -15.25 44.81
N LEU A 272 5.91 -14.62 44.37
CA LEU A 272 5.68 -13.17 44.38
C LEU A 272 6.10 -12.43 45.67
N PRO A 273 5.75 -12.91 46.89
CA PRO A 273 6.17 -12.25 48.13
C PRO A 273 7.69 -12.29 48.34
N GLN A 274 8.38 -13.33 47.86
CA GLN A 274 9.83 -13.43 47.97
C GLN A 274 10.51 -12.46 47.00
N THR A 275 10.00 -12.33 45.77
CA THR A 275 10.49 -11.36 44.79
C THR A 275 10.29 -9.93 45.27
N GLN A 276 9.17 -9.61 45.91
CA GLN A 276 8.93 -8.28 46.47
C GLN A 276 9.91 -7.92 47.58
N ARG A 277 10.26 -8.87 48.46
CA ARG A 277 11.29 -8.65 49.50
C ARG A 277 12.67 -8.43 48.89
N GLN A 278 13.03 -9.19 47.87
CA GLN A 278 14.31 -9.03 47.17
C GLN A 278 14.42 -7.68 46.45
N LEU A 279 13.34 -7.22 45.80
CA LEU A 279 13.30 -5.89 45.19
C LEU A 279 13.39 -4.77 46.22
N GLY A 280 12.79 -4.94 47.39
CA GLY A 280 12.90 -3.99 48.50
C GLY A 280 14.34 -3.89 49.05
N GLU A 281 15.06 -4.99 49.13
CA GLU A 281 16.48 -5.02 49.52
C GLU A 281 17.37 -4.37 48.44
N LEU A 282 17.13 -4.67 47.16
CA LEU A 282 17.88 -4.05 46.05
C LEU A 282 17.62 -2.54 45.94
N ALA A 283 16.40 -2.08 46.23
CA ALA A 283 16.04 -0.66 46.23
C ALA A 283 16.73 0.14 47.35
N ARG A 284 17.30 -0.53 48.36
CA ARG A 284 18.05 0.10 49.45
C ARG A 284 19.55 0.25 49.16
N LEU A 285 20.04 -0.36 48.08
CA LEU A 285 21.44 -0.23 47.69
C LEU A 285 21.72 1.18 47.15
N ALA A 286 22.94 1.66 47.39
CA ALA A 286 23.37 2.95 46.87
C ALA A 286 23.37 2.95 45.32
N PRO A 287 23.02 4.07 44.66
CA PRO A 287 22.91 4.13 43.20
C PRO A 287 24.24 3.87 42.47
N ASP A 288 25.36 4.06 43.15
CA ASP A 288 26.73 3.78 42.69
C ASP A 288 27.24 2.39 43.11
N TRP A 289 26.42 1.58 43.79
CA TRP A 289 26.82 0.26 44.31
C TRP A 289 27.40 -0.64 43.21
N ALA A 290 26.78 -0.67 42.03
CA ALA A 290 27.25 -1.48 40.90
C ALA A 290 28.63 -1.05 40.39
N VAL A 291 28.95 0.25 40.45
CA VAL A 291 30.23 0.82 40.02
C VAL A 291 31.30 0.53 41.08
N SER A 292 31.00 0.76 42.35
CA SER A 292 31.91 0.47 43.46
C SER A 292 32.25 -1.02 43.59
N TYR A 293 31.28 -1.90 43.30
CA TYR A 293 31.49 -3.35 43.27
C TYR A 293 32.38 -3.78 42.10
N GLY A 294 32.16 -3.21 40.92
CA GLY A 294 33.01 -3.45 39.75
C GLY A 294 34.47 -3.05 40.01
N ASP A 295 34.69 -1.91 40.65
CA ASP A 295 36.03 -1.41 40.97
C ASP A 295 36.76 -2.28 42.02
N GLN A 296 36.02 -2.82 43.00
CA GLN A 296 36.54 -3.78 43.99
C GLN A 296 36.94 -5.14 43.39
N LEU A 297 36.30 -5.58 42.31
CA LEU A 297 36.68 -6.82 41.62
C LEU A 297 37.95 -6.65 40.79
N VAL A 298 38.22 -5.45 40.28
CA VAL A 298 39.43 -5.15 39.48
C VAL A 298 40.66 -4.94 40.36
N THR A 299 40.47 -4.54 41.62
CA THR A 299 41.56 -4.23 42.57
C THR A 299 42.00 -5.41 43.43
N ARG A 300 41.42 -6.60 43.28
CA ARG A 300 41.86 -7.81 43.98
C ARG A 300 42.95 -8.53 43.17
N PRO A 301 44.19 -8.66 43.69
CA PRO A 301 45.27 -9.40 43.02
C PRO A 301 45.02 -10.91 43.00
#